data_AF-A0A442YH41-F1
#
_entry.id   AF-A0A442YH41-F1
#
_cell.length_a   1.000
_cell.length_b   1.000
_cell.length_c   1.000
_cell.angle_alpha   90.00
_cell.angle_beta   90.00
_cell.angle_gamma   90.00
#
_symmetry.space_group_name_H-M   'P 1'
#
loop_
_entity.id
_entity.type
_entity.pdbx_description
1 polymer ?
#
loop_
_entity_poly.entity_id
_entity_poly.type
_entity_poly.pdbx_seq_one_letter_code
_entity_poly.pdbx_strand_id
1 'polypeptide(L)'
;MIFDGVIKLPPLDIVTQTMVELGWPADPNVSRMLGVIGLVSAALYAVPRTAVLGAILLTAYLGGAIATHIRIGSPLFSHTLFGVYLGVILWGGLFLRDPRVRALIPFTR
;
A
#
# COMPACT_ATOMS: atom_id res chain seq x y z
N MET A 1 -1.83 -5.49 -3.05
CA MET A 1 -2.61 -4.25 -3.24
C MET A 1 -3.98 -4.53 -3.85
N ILE A 2 -4.08 -5.15 -5.04
CA ILE A 2 -5.40 -5.52 -5.60
C ILE A 2 -6.13 -6.52 -4.68
N PHE A 3 -5.46 -7.58 -4.23
CA PHE A 3 -6.04 -8.53 -3.27
C PHE A 3 -6.45 -7.87 -1.93
N ASP A 4 -5.60 -7.02 -1.34
CA ASP A 4 -5.92 -6.26 -0.11
C ASP A 4 -7.16 -5.36 -0.29
N GLY A 5 -7.21 -4.64 -1.41
CA GLY A 5 -8.31 -3.75 -1.73
C GLY A 5 -9.62 -4.50 -2.01
N VAL A 6 -9.58 -5.60 -2.76
CA VAL A 6 -10.77 -6.41 -3.08
C VAL A 6 -11.36 -7.06 -1.84
N ILE A 7 -10.53 -7.56 -0.91
CA ILE A 7 -11.00 -8.20 0.33
C ILE A 7 -11.65 -7.19 1.29
N LYS A 8 -11.25 -5.91 1.22
CA LYS A 8 -11.82 -4.82 2.04
C LYS A 8 -13.14 -4.25 1.51
N LEU A 9 -13.58 -4.62 0.30
CA LEU A 9 -14.85 -4.17 -0.30
C LEU A 9 -16.09 -4.86 0.28
N PRO A 10 -16.13 -6.21 0.41
CA PRO A 10 -17.21 -6.89 1.11
C PRO A 10 -17.07 -6.72 2.63
N PRO A 11 -18.19 -6.60 3.38
CA PRO A 11 -18.18 -6.55 4.83
C PRO A 11 -17.88 -7.96 5.38
N LEU A 12 -16.60 -8.34 5.36
CA LEU A 12 -16.13 -9.62 5.89
C LEU A 12 -15.74 -9.43 7.36
N ASP A 13 -16.24 -10.31 8.23
CA ASP A 13 -15.95 -10.26 9.67
C ASP A 13 -14.46 -10.38 9.98
N ILE A 14 -13.70 -11.07 9.13
CA ILE A 14 -12.24 -11.15 9.24
C ILE A 14 -11.59 -9.76 9.15
N VAL A 15 -12.15 -8.86 8.33
CA VAL A 15 -11.61 -7.52 8.09
C VAL A 15 -11.93 -6.61 9.27
N THR A 16 -13.14 -6.70 9.83
CA THR A 16 -13.52 -5.91 11.02
C THR A 16 -12.76 -6.38 12.26
N GLN A 17 -12.56 -7.68 12.45
CA GLN A 17 -11.74 -8.24 13.53
C GLN A 17 -10.28 -7.76 13.44
N THR A 18 -9.67 -7.87 12.26
CA THR A 18 -8.28 -7.40 12.07
C THR A 18 -8.17 -5.88 12.29
N MET A 19 -9.17 -5.08 11.87
CA MET A 19 -9.19 -3.63 12.10
C MET A 19 -9.23 -3.28 13.60
N VAL A 20 -9.99 -4.05 14.40
CA VAL A 20 -10.02 -3.89 15.86
C VAL A 20 -8.66 -4.24 16.48
N GLU A 21 -8.03 -5.33 16.04
CA GLU A 21 -6.68 -5.71 16.48
C GLU A 21 -5.62 -4.66 16.12
N LEU A 22 -5.80 -3.99 14.98
CA LEU A 22 -4.97 -2.86 14.53
C LEU A 22 -5.25 -1.55 15.30
N GLY A 23 -6.22 -1.56 16.22
CA GLY A 23 -6.62 -0.39 17.01
C GLY A 23 -7.40 0.66 16.21
N TRP A 24 -8.05 0.25 15.12
CA TRP A 24 -8.97 1.06 14.32
C TRP A 24 -10.43 0.75 14.67
N PRO A 25 -11.38 1.68 14.44
CA PRO A 25 -12.80 1.42 14.63
C PRO A 25 -13.25 0.23 13.77
N ALA A 26 -14.09 -0.65 14.34
CA ALA A 26 -14.73 -1.76 13.62
C ALA A 26 -15.78 -1.32 12.60
N ASP A 27 -15.72 -0.08 12.13
CA ASP A 27 -16.67 0.50 11.18
C ASP A 27 -16.34 -0.02 9.76
N PRO A 28 -17.27 -0.76 9.11
CA PRO A 28 -17.07 -1.24 7.75
C PRO A 28 -16.79 -0.11 6.74
N ASN A 29 -17.25 1.11 6.99
CA ASN A 29 -16.98 2.25 6.11
C ASN A 29 -15.50 2.66 6.11
N VAL A 30 -14.83 2.60 7.28
CA VAL A 30 -13.40 2.92 7.38
C VAL A 30 -12.58 1.91 6.58
N SER A 31 -12.89 0.61 6.73
CA SER A 31 -12.24 -0.45 5.96
C SER A 31 -12.48 -0.31 4.45
N ARG A 32 -13.74 -0.05 4.05
CA ARG A 32 -14.10 0.16 2.65
C ARG A 32 -13.36 1.35 2.06
N MET A 33 -13.22 2.45 2.80
CA MET A 33 -12.49 3.64 2.34
C MET A 33 -11.01 3.34 2.13
N LEU A 34 -10.37 2.62 3.06
CA LEU A 34 -8.98 2.15 2.88
C LEU A 34 -8.85 1.22 1.67
N GLY A 35 -9.79 0.30 1.47
CA GLY A 35 -9.86 -0.57 0.30
C GLY A 35 -9.97 0.21 -1.01
N VAL A 36 -10.86 1.20 -1.07
CA VAL A 36 -11.04 2.07 -2.24
C VAL A 36 -9.77 2.88 -2.53
N ILE A 37 -9.15 3.49 -1.52
CA ILE A 37 -7.89 4.23 -1.70
C ILE A 37 -6.80 3.32 -2.25
N GLY A 38 -6.64 2.12 -1.68
CA GLY A 38 -5.69 1.12 -2.16
C GLY A 38 -5.96 0.69 -3.60
N LEU A 39 -7.22 0.46 -3.97
CA LEU A 39 -7.62 0.07 -5.33
C LEU A 39 -7.40 1.17 -6.35
N VAL A 40 -7.81 2.40 -6.05
CA VAL A 40 -7.59 3.55 -6.93
C VAL A 40 -6.09 3.77 -7.14
N SER A 41 -5.30 3.71 -6.08
CA SER A 41 -3.84 3.85 -6.15
C SER A 41 -3.21 2.72 -6.99
N ALA A 42 -3.68 1.48 -6.82
CA ALA A 42 -3.24 0.33 -7.61
C ALA A 42 -3.65 0.43 -9.09
N ALA A 43 -4.85 0.91 -9.38
CA ALA A 43 -5.32 1.13 -10.74
C ALA A 43 -4.49 2.21 -11.45
N LEU A 44 -4.21 3.32 -10.76
CA LEU A 44 -3.31 4.37 -11.25
C LEU A 44 -1.90 3.84 -11.50
N TYR A 45 -1.40 2.94 -10.64
CA TYR A 45 -0.10 2.31 -10.80
C TYR A 45 -0.04 1.37 -12.01
N ALA A 46 -1.15 0.68 -12.30
CA ALA A 46 -1.23 -0.28 -13.41
C ALA A 46 -1.20 0.40 -14.79
N VAL A 47 -1.72 1.63 -14.90
CA VAL A 47 -1.74 2.38 -16.16
C VAL A 47 -0.38 3.08 -16.37
N PRO A 48 0.38 2.77 -17.44
CA PRO A 48 1.74 3.30 -17.63
C PRO A 48 1.85 4.83 -17.57
N ARG A 49 0.83 5.53 -18.08
CA ARG A 49 0.78 7.00 -18.08
C ARG A 49 0.66 7.62 -16.69
N THR A 50 0.09 6.90 -15.74
CA THR A 50 -0.14 7.37 -14.35
C THR A 50 0.66 6.56 -13.33
N ALA A 51 1.55 5.67 -13.79
CA ALA A 51 2.22 4.70 -12.94
C ALA A 51 3.03 5.36 -11.82
N VAL A 52 3.69 6.48 -12.11
CA VAL A 52 4.44 7.27 -11.12
C VAL A 52 3.51 7.81 -10.03
N LEU A 53 2.36 8.38 -10.40
CA LEU A 53 1.38 8.89 -9.44
C LEU A 53 0.82 7.76 -8.58
N GLY A 54 0.47 6.63 -9.19
CA GLY A 54 0.04 5.44 -8.47
C GLY A 54 1.11 4.93 -7.49
N ALA A 55 2.39 4.96 -7.88
CA ALA A 55 3.48 4.56 -7.02
C ALA A 55 3.63 5.47 -5.79
N ILE A 56 3.50 6.78 -5.99
CA ILE A 56 3.52 7.78 -4.90
C ILE A 56 2.36 7.53 -3.92
N LEU A 57 1.13 7.38 -4.44
CA LEU A 57 -0.05 7.16 -3.61
C LEU A 57 0.03 5.84 -2.82
N LEU A 58 0.48 4.76 -3.48
CA LEU A 58 0.71 3.48 -2.82
C LEU A 58 1.81 3.58 -1.75
N THR A 59 2.85 4.38 -1.97
CA THR A 59 3.90 4.61 -0.96
C THR A 59 3.34 5.32 0.27
N ALA A 60 2.51 6.33 0.08
CA ALA A 60 1.82 7.01 1.19
C ALA A 60 0.88 6.05 1.95
N TYR A 61 0.11 5.23 1.23
CA TYR A 61 -0.77 4.22 1.83
C TYR A 61 0.02 3.17 2.63
N LEU A 62 1.12 2.66 2.07
CA LEU A 62 2.01 1.72 2.75
C LEU A 62 2.66 2.35 3.98
N GLY A 63 3.06 3.62 3.92
CA GLY A 63 3.59 4.36 5.07
C GLY A 63 2.60 4.42 6.24
N GLY A 64 1.32 4.67 5.96
CA GLY A 64 0.26 4.62 6.98
C GLY A 64 0.07 3.23 7.60
N ALA A 65 0.16 2.17 6.80
CA ALA A 65 0.12 0.80 7.28
C ALA A 65 1.31 0.47 8.20
N ILE A 66 2.52 0.86 7.80
CA ILE A 66 3.75 0.70 8.60
C ILE A 66 3.59 1.43 9.94
N ALA A 67 3.14 2.69 9.92
CA ALA A 67 2.94 3.49 11.14
C ALA A 67 1.91 2.85 12.09
N THR A 68 0.82 2.30 11.55
CA THR A 68 -0.19 1.56 12.33
C THR A 68 0.42 0.33 13.00
N HIS A 69 1.18 -0.45 12.25
CA HIS A 69 1.85 -1.65 12.74
C HIS A 69 2.93 -1.37 13.80
N ILE A 70 3.67 -0.27 13.66
CA ILE A 70 4.61 0.20 14.68
C ILE A 70 3.87 0.61 15.95
N ARG A 71 2.77 1.37 15.82
CA ARG A 71 1.98 1.87 16.97
C ARG A 71 1.48 0.74 17.87
N ILE A 72 1.05 -0.37 17.30
CA ILE A 72 0.51 -1.51 18.05
C ILE A 72 1.59 -2.52 18.50
N GLY A 73 2.88 -2.23 18.26
CA GLY A 73 3.99 -3.09 18.65
C GLY A 73 4.05 -4.41 17.87
N SER A 74 3.50 -4.46 16.65
CA SER A 74 3.49 -5.69 15.85
C SER A 74 4.91 -6.10 15.39
N PRO A 75 5.14 -7.40 15.12
CA PRO A 75 6.47 -7.90 14.77
C PRO A 75 7.09 -7.15 13.58
N LEU A 76 8.30 -6.60 13.80
CA LEU A 76 8.98 -5.73 12.83
C LEU A 76 9.17 -6.41 11.47
N PHE A 77 9.66 -7.64 11.44
CA PHE A 77 9.99 -8.32 10.18
C PHE A 77 8.77 -8.82 9.41
N SER A 78 7.69 -9.17 10.08
CA SER A 78 6.52 -9.77 9.42
C SER A 78 5.51 -8.73 8.98
N HIS A 79 5.08 -7.84 9.88
CA HIS A 79 3.95 -6.94 9.62
C HIS A 79 4.38 -5.52 9.31
N THR A 80 5.44 -5.05 9.97
CA THR A 80 5.93 -3.67 9.80
C THR A 80 6.76 -3.53 8.52
N LEU A 81 7.75 -4.40 8.30
CA LEU A 81 8.64 -4.32 7.13
C LEU A 81 7.98 -4.81 5.83
N PHE A 82 6.83 -5.49 5.91
CA PHE A 82 6.09 -5.91 4.74
C PHE A 82 5.74 -4.73 3.81
N GLY A 83 5.32 -3.60 4.39
CA GLY A 83 5.07 -2.39 3.62
C GLY A 83 6.32 -1.84 2.92
N VAL A 84 7.48 -1.98 3.56
CA VAL A 84 8.78 -1.57 2.97
C VAL A 84 9.14 -2.48 1.80
N TYR A 85 9.01 -3.80 1.95
CA TYR A 85 9.28 -4.75 0.87
C TYR A 85 8.39 -4.50 -0.35
N LEU A 86 7.10 -4.24 -0.12
CA LEU A 86 6.18 -3.89 -1.20
C LEU A 86 6.54 -2.56 -1.87
N GLY A 87 6.94 -1.54 -1.09
CA GLY A 87 7.41 -0.26 -1.62
C GLY A 87 8.63 -0.41 -2.52
N VAL A 88 9.62 -1.21 -2.10
CA VAL A 88 10.83 -1.50 -2.89
C VAL A 88 10.48 -2.24 -4.18
N ILE A 89 9.63 -3.27 -4.13
CA ILE A 89 9.20 -4.01 -5.33
C ILE A 89 8.44 -3.10 -6.30
N LEU A 90 7.57 -2.22 -5.77
CA LEU A 90 6.79 -1.28 -6.55
C LEU A 90 7.70 -0.30 -7.31
N TRP A 91 8.57 0.42 -6.60
CA TRP A 91 9.47 1.38 -7.20
C TRP A 91 10.56 0.73 -8.05
N GLY A 92 11.08 -0.43 -7.65
CA GLY A 92 12.04 -1.20 -8.44
C GLY A 92 11.43 -1.68 -9.76
N GLY A 93 10.21 -2.24 -9.72
CA GLY A 93 9.48 -2.62 -10.92
C GLY A 93 9.19 -1.43 -11.84
N LEU A 94 8.92 -0.25 -11.27
CA LEU A 94 8.72 0.99 -12.03
C LEU A 94 10.04 1.53 -12.64
N PHE A 95 11.12 1.50 -11.88
CA PHE A 95 12.45 1.90 -12.33
C PHE A 95 12.97 1.03 -13.50
N LEU A 96 12.66 -0.26 -13.48
CA LEU A 96 13.03 -1.18 -14.56
C LEU A 96 12.19 -0.96 -15.84
N ARG A 97 10.91 -0.59 -15.71
CA ARG A 97 9.99 -0.43 -16.85
C ARG A 97 9.99 0.97 -17.49
N ASP A 98 10.28 2.03 -16.73
CA ASP A 98 10.14 3.42 -17.20
C ASP A 98 11.48 4.17 -17.23
N PRO A 99 12.00 4.51 -18.43
CA PRO A 99 13.23 5.29 -18.59
C PRO A 99 13.17 6.68 -17.94
N ARG A 100 11.99 7.29 -17.84
CA ARG A 100 11.81 8.62 -17.24
C ARG A 100 12.07 8.58 -15.74
N VAL A 101 11.58 7.53 -15.07
CA VAL A 101 11.82 7.31 -13.64
C VAL A 101 13.30 7.04 -13.39
N ARG A 102 13.96 6.31 -14.29
CA ARG A 102 15.41 6.08 -14.23
C ARG A 102 16.23 7.36 -14.41
N ALA A 103 15.77 8.27 -15.27
CA ALA A 103 16.43 9.57 -15.44
C ALA A 103 16.29 10.47 -14.20
N LEU A 104 15.22 10.32 -13.42
CA LEU A 104 14.99 11.07 -12.18
C LEU A 104 15.78 10.53 -10.98
N ILE A 105 16.17 9.25 -11.01
CA ILE A 105 17.01 8.61 -9.98
C ILE A 105 18.32 8.18 -10.63
N PRO A 106 19.21 9.13 -10.96
CA PRO A 106 20.51 8.79 -11.51
C PRO A 106 21.30 8.05 -10.44
N PHE A 107 21.63 6.79 -10.71
CA PHE A 107 22.71 6.10 -10.01
C PHE A 107 24.03 6.68 -10.54
N THR A 108 24.36 7.88 -10.08
CA THR A 108 25.68 8.44 -10.29
C THR A 108 26.69 7.57 -9.54
N ARG A 109 27.74 7.14 -10.26
CA ARG A 109 28.95 6.64 -9.62
C ARG A 109 29.69 7.78 -8.93
#